data_AF-A0A2I2GME4-F1
#
_entry.id   AF-A0A2I2GME4-F1
#
_cell.length_a   1.000
_cell.length_b   1.000
_cell.length_c   1.000
_cell.angle_alpha   90.00
_cell.angle_beta   90.00
_cell.angle_gamma   90.00
#
_symmetry.space_group_name_H-M   'P 1'
#
loop_
_entity.id
_entity.type
_entity.pdbx_description
1 polymer ?
#
loop_
_entity_poly.entity_id
_entity_poly.type
_entity_poly.pdbx_seq_one_letter_code
_entity_poly.pdbx_strand_id
1 'polypeptide(L)'
;GTTANGTNWVGYLVTTYNKTIILSYNLAMYGATVNNSIVSNVREDLVHQMLEFDTHYCSSTFWSPDTSMFAIWIGINDIDFSYLDNDPYSKFPSILESYFSMLLTLYDCGARHFMLINVPPTTRAPEMLDLDPLIRQKHDRAIREYNSQLQEGVRNWQNSHSDTSMMLYDAWSLMTTVLDYPEKYGFTDNRCIGQKCIWADDYHPSSAFHRLLASNIPTAGTTL
;
A
#
# COMPACT_ATOMS: atom_id res chain seq x y z
N GLY A 1 2.10 -3.06 -4.82
CA GLY A 1 2.30 -4.33 -4.08
C GLY A 1 3.10 -5.34 -4.89
N THR A 2 4.30 -4.95 -5.29
CA THR A 2 5.26 -5.80 -6.02
C THR A 2 5.72 -6.92 -5.10
N THR A 3 5.77 -8.14 -5.62
CA THR A 3 6.68 -9.16 -5.07
C THR A 3 7.77 -9.36 -6.10
N ALA A 4 9.00 -9.55 -5.64
CA ALA A 4 10.09 -9.90 -6.52
C ALA A 4 10.08 -11.39 -6.90
N ASN A 5 9.27 -12.23 -6.24
CA ASN A 5 9.21 -13.67 -6.49
C ASN A 5 7.85 -14.34 -6.18
N GLY A 6 6.89 -14.29 -7.11
CA GLY A 6 5.66 -15.08 -7.07
C GLY A 6 4.43 -14.31 -6.60
N THR A 7 3.45 -15.03 -6.04
CA THR A 7 2.12 -14.49 -5.73
C THR A 7 2.19 -13.36 -4.70
N ASN A 8 1.56 -12.22 -4.99
CA ASN A 8 1.43 -11.09 -4.07
C ASN A 8 0.23 -11.24 -3.14
N TRP A 9 0.09 -10.30 -2.21
CA TRP A 9 -0.98 -10.32 -1.22
C TRP A 9 -2.38 -10.32 -1.85
N VAL A 10 -2.58 -9.57 -2.96
CA VAL A 10 -3.84 -9.59 -3.73
C VAL A 10 -4.12 -10.99 -4.26
N GLY A 11 -3.11 -11.64 -4.86
CA GLY A 11 -3.22 -13.01 -5.35
C GLY A 11 -3.59 -14.00 -4.25
N TYR A 12 -2.97 -13.90 -3.06
CA TYR A 12 -3.34 -14.75 -1.93
C TYR A 12 -4.75 -14.48 -1.40
N LEU A 13 -5.18 -13.21 -1.36
CA LEU A 13 -6.54 -12.86 -0.96
C LEU A 13 -7.58 -13.51 -1.87
N VAL A 14 -7.37 -13.50 -3.18
CA VAL A 14 -8.37 -13.99 -4.14
C VAL A 14 -8.27 -15.48 -4.47
N THR A 15 -7.15 -16.15 -4.16
CA THR A 15 -6.94 -17.57 -4.50
C THR A 15 -6.81 -18.51 -3.31
N THR A 16 -6.39 -18.00 -2.14
CA THR A 16 -6.06 -18.82 -0.97
C THR A 16 -6.96 -18.52 0.23
N TYR A 17 -7.23 -17.25 0.50
CA TYR A 17 -8.04 -16.82 1.65
C TYR A 17 -9.45 -16.40 1.28
N ASN A 18 -9.84 -16.57 0.02
CA ASN A 18 -11.20 -16.31 -0.44
C ASN A 18 -12.15 -17.41 0.05
N LYS A 19 -13.26 -17.01 0.67
CA LYS A 19 -14.34 -17.96 1.07
C LYS A 19 -15.33 -18.22 -0.07
N THR A 20 -15.40 -17.30 -1.03
CA THR A 20 -16.22 -17.34 -2.23
C THR A 20 -15.37 -16.97 -3.44
N ILE A 21 -15.93 -17.03 -4.65
CA ILE A 21 -15.23 -16.50 -5.83
C ILE A 21 -15.06 -14.98 -5.65
N ILE A 22 -13.82 -14.52 -5.68
CA ILE A 22 -13.46 -13.10 -5.66
C ILE A 22 -12.71 -12.82 -6.96
N LEU A 23 -13.16 -11.82 -7.71
CA LEU A 23 -12.45 -11.32 -8.88
C LEU A 23 -11.51 -10.19 -8.44
N SER A 24 -10.33 -10.12 -9.05
CA SER A 24 -9.37 -9.04 -8.84
C SER A 24 -9.10 -8.32 -10.14
N TYR A 25 -9.41 -7.02 -10.19
CA TYR A 25 -9.02 -6.11 -11.26
C TYR A 25 -7.83 -5.30 -10.75
N ASN A 26 -6.62 -5.78 -11.03
CA ASN A 26 -5.40 -5.19 -10.48
C ASN A 26 -4.82 -4.16 -11.45
N LEU A 27 -5.00 -2.88 -11.12
CA LEU A 27 -4.44 -1.74 -11.87
C LEU A 27 -3.09 -1.28 -11.31
N ALA A 28 -2.54 -1.93 -10.29
CA ALA A 28 -1.33 -1.48 -9.62
C ALA A 28 -0.11 -1.51 -10.56
N MET A 29 0.56 -0.36 -10.67
CA MET A 29 1.80 -0.22 -11.43
C MET A 29 3.01 -0.22 -10.48
N TYR A 30 4.04 -1.00 -10.82
CA TYR A 30 5.28 -1.00 -10.04
C TYR A 30 6.00 0.34 -10.18
N GLY A 31 6.62 0.78 -9.08
CA GLY A 31 7.32 2.06 -9.05
C GLY A 31 6.39 3.29 -9.08
N ALA A 32 5.06 3.13 -9.14
CA ALA A 32 4.13 4.25 -9.20
C ALA A 32 4.20 5.15 -7.96
N THR A 33 4.23 6.46 -8.18
CA THR A 33 3.94 7.49 -7.17
C THR A 33 2.45 7.79 -7.17
N VAL A 34 1.98 8.63 -6.25
CA VAL A 34 0.59 9.11 -6.29
C VAL A 34 0.36 10.04 -7.47
N ASN A 35 1.27 10.99 -7.70
CA ASN A 35 1.14 11.99 -8.76
C ASN A 35 2.52 12.46 -9.25
N ASN A 36 2.81 12.17 -10.52
CA ASN A 36 4.07 12.49 -11.19
C ASN A 36 4.33 13.98 -11.35
N SER A 37 3.29 14.82 -11.27
CA SER A 37 3.44 16.27 -11.27
C SER A 37 3.95 16.82 -9.92
N ILE A 38 3.87 16.02 -8.85
CA ILE A 38 4.35 16.39 -7.50
C ILE A 38 5.69 15.71 -7.20
N VAL A 39 5.79 14.41 -7.48
CA VAL A 39 7.03 13.62 -7.37
C VAL A 39 7.33 13.00 -8.73
N SER A 40 8.30 13.59 -9.45
CA SER A 40 8.66 13.17 -10.80
C SER A 40 9.08 11.70 -10.85
N ASN A 41 8.51 10.97 -11.79
CA ASN A 41 8.80 9.57 -12.03
C ASN A 41 8.41 9.20 -13.47
N VAL A 42 9.01 8.13 -14.00
CA VAL A 42 8.81 7.67 -15.39
C VAL A 42 7.71 6.62 -15.52
N ARG A 43 7.24 6.07 -14.40
CA ARG A 43 6.14 5.10 -14.36
C ARG A 43 4.82 5.83 -14.26
N GLU A 44 3.78 5.23 -14.83
CA GLU A 44 2.41 5.72 -14.65
C GLU A 44 2.03 5.71 -13.16
N ASP A 45 1.50 6.84 -12.69
CA ASP A 45 1.17 7.11 -11.30
C ASP A 45 -0.24 6.63 -10.92
N LEU A 46 -0.70 6.94 -9.70
CA LEU A 46 -2.07 6.64 -9.29
C LEU A 46 -3.10 7.41 -10.13
N VAL A 47 -2.79 8.65 -10.53
CA VAL A 47 -3.69 9.47 -11.35
C VAL A 47 -3.98 8.77 -12.68
N HIS A 48 -2.95 8.26 -13.35
CA HIS A 48 -3.11 7.46 -14.56
C HIS A 48 -3.89 6.16 -14.30
N GLN A 49 -3.58 5.44 -13.22
CA GLN A 49 -4.33 4.21 -12.86
C GLN A 49 -5.82 4.49 -12.61
N MET A 50 -6.16 5.65 -12.04
CA MET A 50 -7.56 6.06 -11.87
C MET A 50 -8.21 6.47 -13.19
N LEU A 51 -7.48 7.07 -14.11
CA LEU A 51 -7.99 7.36 -15.46
C LEU A 51 -8.35 6.06 -16.21
N GLU A 52 -7.50 5.03 -16.09
CA GLU A 52 -7.78 3.70 -16.63
C GLU A 52 -9.02 3.07 -15.96
N PHE A 53 -9.16 3.23 -14.64
CA PHE A 53 -10.37 2.79 -13.93
C PHE A 53 -11.62 3.52 -14.44
N ASP A 54 -11.57 4.85 -14.54
CA ASP A 54 -12.69 5.68 -14.97
C ASP A 54 -13.15 5.28 -16.38
N THR A 55 -12.19 5.19 -17.31
CA THR A 55 -12.42 4.86 -18.72
C THR A 55 -13.06 3.48 -18.92
N HIS A 56 -12.64 2.49 -18.14
CA HIS A 56 -12.97 1.09 -18.42
C HIS A 56 -13.96 0.45 -17.43
N TYR A 57 -14.06 0.98 -16.22
CA TYR A 57 -14.76 0.31 -15.12
C TYR A 57 -15.86 1.14 -14.47
N CYS A 58 -15.77 2.48 -14.45
CA CYS A 58 -16.71 3.35 -13.76
C CYS A 58 -18.18 3.08 -14.14
N SER A 59 -18.45 2.90 -15.43
CA SER A 59 -19.79 2.58 -15.96
C SER A 59 -19.97 1.11 -16.36
N SER A 60 -19.05 0.23 -15.95
CA SER A 60 -19.09 -1.19 -16.31
C SER A 60 -20.03 -1.99 -15.41
N THR A 61 -20.38 -3.20 -15.85
CA THR A 61 -21.10 -4.20 -15.03
C THR A 61 -20.15 -5.22 -14.37
N PHE A 62 -18.85 -4.98 -14.41
CA PHE A 62 -17.83 -5.92 -13.90
C PHE A 62 -17.75 -5.95 -12.37
N TRP A 63 -18.26 -4.91 -11.70
CA TRP A 63 -18.25 -4.77 -10.26
C TRP A 63 -19.57 -4.14 -9.79
N SER A 64 -19.85 -4.24 -8.49
CA SER A 64 -21.02 -3.63 -7.86
C SER A 64 -20.62 -2.97 -6.54
N PRO A 65 -21.12 -1.75 -6.23
CA PRO A 65 -20.83 -1.04 -4.99
C PRO A 65 -20.92 -1.90 -3.73
N ASP A 66 -21.97 -2.70 -3.60
CA ASP A 66 -22.30 -3.46 -2.38
C ASP A 66 -21.36 -4.65 -2.12
N THR A 67 -20.58 -5.06 -3.12
CA THR A 67 -19.79 -6.31 -3.07
C THR A 67 -18.33 -6.10 -3.43
N SER A 68 -17.93 -4.87 -3.77
CA SER A 68 -16.59 -4.56 -4.25
C SER A 68 -15.82 -3.75 -3.23
N MET A 69 -14.57 -4.15 -2.96
CA MET A 69 -13.64 -3.39 -2.13
C MET A 69 -12.51 -2.82 -2.98
N PHE A 70 -12.24 -1.54 -2.79
CA PHE A 70 -11.21 -0.78 -3.46
C PHE A 70 -10.02 -0.67 -2.53
N ALA A 71 -8.95 -1.40 -2.85
CA ALA A 71 -7.75 -1.45 -2.02
C ALA A 71 -6.61 -0.66 -2.65
N ILE A 72 -6.04 0.30 -1.92
CA ILE A 72 -5.01 1.20 -2.41
C ILE A 72 -3.78 1.11 -1.49
N TRP A 73 -2.64 0.73 -2.08
CA TRP A 73 -1.36 0.67 -1.38
C TRP A 73 -0.28 1.32 -2.23
N ILE A 74 -0.04 2.60 -1.94
CA ILE A 74 0.86 3.50 -2.66
C ILE A 74 1.44 4.52 -1.66
N GLY A 75 2.46 5.27 -2.07
CA GLY A 75 3.20 6.20 -1.19
C GLY A 75 4.65 5.80 -0.93
N ILE A 76 5.01 4.52 -1.13
CA ILE A 76 6.39 4.04 -0.94
C ILE A 76 7.35 4.79 -1.88
N ASN A 77 7.04 4.82 -3.18
CA ASN A 77 7.90 5.48 -4.17
C ASN A 77 7.89 7.01 -4.03
N ASP A 78 6.79 7.60 -3.56
CA ASP A 78 6.73 9.03 -3.25
C ASP A 78 7.78 9.40 -2.19
N ILE A 79 7.90 8.58 -1.14
CA ILE A 79 8.93 8.74 -0.11
C ILE A 79 10.31 8.46 -0.69
N ASP A 80 10.51 7.33 -1.37
CA ASP A 80 11.83 6.91 -1.87
C ASP A 80 12.44 7.92 -2.85
N PHE A 81 11.61 8.60 -3.65
CA PHE A 81 12.05 9.60 -4.61
C PHE A 81 12.13 11.03 -4.05
N SER A 82 11.73 11.27 -2.79
CA SER A 82 11.73 12.63 -2.21
C SER A 82 12.41 12.76 -0.86
N TYR A 83 12.69 11.69 -0.10
CA TYR A 83 13.18 11.77 1.28
C TYR A 83 14.55 12.46 1.46
N LEU A 84 15.30 12.61 0.36
CA LEU A 84 16.59 13.32 0.30
C LEU A 84 16.47 14.78 -0.12
N ASP A 85 15.29 15.26 -0.49
CA ASP A 85 15.06 16.67 -0.80
C ASP A 85 15.39 17.56 0.41
N ASN A 86 15.61 18.85 0.16
CA ASN A 86 15.88 19.81 1.23
C ASN A 86 14.73 19.89 2.26
N ASP A 87 13.48 19.71 1.79
CA ASP A 87 12.29 19.61 2.62
C ASP A 87 11.33 18.52 2.07
N PRO A 88 11.54 17.24 2.45
CA PRO A 88 10.75 16.14 1.93
C PRO A 88 9.28 16.21 2.37
N TYR A 89 9.00 16.83 3.52
CA TYR A 89 7.67 16.86 4.13
C TYR A 89 6.74 17.86 3.44
N SER A 90 7.31 18.92 2.83
CA SER A 90 6.55 19.95 2.12
C SER A 90 5.62 19.40 1.02
N LYS A 91 5.96 18.25 0.43
CA LYS A 91 5.18 17.63 -0.65
C LYS A 91 4.03 16.77 -0.14
N PHE A 92 4.11 16.23 1.08
CA PHE A 92 3.16 15.24 1.58
C PHE A 92 1.70 15.74 1.63
N PRO A 93 1.41 17.00 2.02
CA PRO A 93 0.05 17.52 1.92
C PRO A 93 -0.52 17.45 0.51
N SER A 94 0.23 17.90 -0.51
CA SER A 94 -0.21 17.86 -1.91
C SER A 94 -0.33 16.42 -2.43
N ILE A 95 0.58 15.53 -2.02
CA ILE A 95 0.52 14.11 -2.39
C ILE A 95 -0.77 13.49 -1.85
N LEU A 96 -1.10 13.70 -0.57
CA LEU A 96 -2.30 13.14 0.02
C LEU A 96 -3.58 13.83 -0.44
N GLU A 97 -3.56 15.13 -0.73
CA GLU A 97 -4.67 15.80 -1.42
C GLU A 97 -4.96 15.11 -2.78
N SER A 98 -3.92 14.85 -3.58
CA SER A 98 -4.07 14.11 -4.83
C SER A 98 -4.55 12.68 -4.60
N TYR A 99 -4.06 11.99 -3.56
CA TYR A 99 -4.50 10.65 -3.18
C TYR A 99 -6.01 10.62 -2.90
N PHE A 100 -6.49 11.48 -2.00
CA PHE A 100 -7.91 11.48 -1.62
C PHE A 100 -8.81 12.03 -2.73
N SER A 101 -8.31 12.91 -3.60
CA SER A 101 -9.00 13.30 -4.83
C SER A 101 -9.24 12.10 -5.76
N MET A 102 -8.25 11.20 -5.89
CA MET A 102 -8.42 9.95 -6.64
C MET A 102 -9.47 9.02 -6.02
N LEU A 103 -9.59 9.01 -4.68
CA LEU A 103 -10.67 8.26 -4.01
C LEU A 103 -12.04 8.89 -4.24
N LEU A 104 -12.13 10.23 -4.34
CA LEU A 104 -13.37 10.91 -4.70
C LEU A 104 -13.84 10.48 -6.10
N THR A 105 -12.94 10.35 -7.07
CA THR A 105 -13.30 9.81 -8.41
C THR A 105 -13.91 8.42 -8.31
N LEU A 106 -13.33 7.51 -7.51
CA LEU A 106 -13.89 6.19 -7.28
C LEU A 106 -15.27 6.26 -6.60
N TYR A 107 -15.40 7.12 -5.59
CA TYR A 107 -16.66 7.35 -4.87
C TYR A 107 -17.76 7.87 -5.80
N ASP A 108 -17.45 8.81 -6.69
CA ASP A 108 -18.37 9.37 -7.68
C ASP A 108 -18.80 8.31 -8.71
N CYS A 109 -17.92 7.35 -9.01
CA CYS A 109 -18.23 6.14 -9.78
C CYS A 109 -19.08 5.10 -9.04
N GLY A 110 -19.37 5.31 -7.75
CA GLY A 110 -20.18 4.43 -6.92
C GLY A 110 -19.41 3.54 -5.94
N ALA A 111 -18.07 3.65 -5.84
CA ALA A 111 -17.31 2.89 -4.86
C ALA A 111 -17.73 3.27 -3.43
N ARG A 112 -17.93 2.26 -2.56
CA ARG A 112 -18.36 2.48 -1.16
C ARG A 112 -17.50 1.78 -0.11
N HIS A 113 -16.69 0.81 -0.47
CA HIS A 113 -15.82 0.10 0.46
C HIS A 113 -14.35 0.29 0.10
N PHE A 114 -13.59 0.94 0.97
CA PHE A 114 -12.18 1.29 0.76
C PHE A 114 -11.28 0.64 1.81
N MET A 115 -10.13 0.14 1.38
CA MET A 115 -9.02 -0.26 2.24
C MET A 115 -7.76 0.47 1.80
N LEU A 116 -7.27 1.38 2.64
CA LEU A 116 -5.97 2.00 2.43
C LEU A 116 -4.93 1.21 3.22
N ILE A 117 -3.73 1.09 2.70
CA ILE A 117 -2.62 0.41 3.38
C ILE A 117 -1.49 1.41 3.61
N ASN A 118 -1.03 1.53 4.85
CA ASN A 118 0.07 2.45 5.17
C ASN A 118 1.42 1.93 4.66
N VAL A 119 2.42 2.82 4.62
CA VAL A 119 3.76 2.51 4.15
C VAL A 119 4.47 1.62 5.18
N PRO A 120 4.97 0.43 4.81
CA PRO A 120 5.72 -0.44 5.72
C PRO A 120 7.06 0.20 6.17
N PRO A 121 7.77 -0.34 7.17
CA PRO A 121 9.06 0.19 7.63
C PRO A 121 10.18 -0.15 6.64
N THR A 122 10.11 0.36 5.39
CA THR A 122 11.10 0.08 4.33
C THR A 122 12.51 0.56 4.68
N THR A 123 12.67 1.46 5.66
CA THR A 123 13.95 1.76 6.35
C THR A 123 14.72 0.51 6.84
N ARG A 124 14.02 -0.61 7.04
CA ARG A 124 14.58 -1.88 7.51
C ARG A 124 14.88 -2.87 6.39
N ALA A 125 14.63 -2.51 5.13
CA ALA A 125 15.01 -3.32 3.97
C ALA A 125 16.53 -3.47 3.88
N PRO A 126 17.05 -4.62 3.41
CA PRO A 126 18.49 -4.87 3.30
C PRO A 126 19.26 -3.72 2.63
N GLU A 127 18.79 -3.21 1.49
CA GLU A 127 19.39 -2.07 0.79
C GLU A 127 19.49 -0.83 1.69
N MET A 128 18.42 -0.55 2.44
CA MET A 128 18.36 0.59 3.34
C MET A 128 19.28 0.42 4.54
N LEU A 129 19.64 -0.80 4.95
CA LEU A 129 20.54 -1.03 6.08
C LEU A 129 21.99 -0.62 5.79
N ASP A 130 22.39 -0.63 4.51
CA ASP A 130 23.74 -0.29 4.06
C ASP A 130 23.98 1.22 3.94
N LEU A 131 22.91 2.03 4.03
CA LEU A 131 22.99 3.49 3.99
C LEU A 131 23.50 4.07 5.31
N ASP A 132 24.02 5.30 5.22
CA ASP A 132 24.42 6.10 6.38
C ASP A 132 23.27 6.23 7.41
N PRO A 133 23.54 6.08 8.72
CA PRO A 133 22.50 6.14 9.75
C PRO A 133 21.65 7.42 9.72
N LEU A 134 22.21 8.57 9.35
CA LEU A 134 21.46 9.83 9.25
C LEU A 134 20.53 9.82 8.03
N ILE A 135 20.96 9.25 6.90
CA ILE A 135 20.12 9.05 5.72
C ILE A 135 18.94 8.14 6.06
N ARG A 136 19.21 7.02 6.72
CA ARG A 136 18.17 6.09 7.18
C ARG A 136 17.19 6.74 8.16
N GLN A 137 17.68 7.59 9.06
CA GLN A 137 16.82 8.33 9.99
C GLN A 137 15.94 9.36 9.27
N LYS A 138 16.41 9.97 8.19
CA LYS A 138 15.57 10.86 7.35
C LYS A 138 14.45 10.04 6.69
N HIS A 139 14.78 8.90 6.11
CA HIS A 139 13.81 8.01 5.49
C HIS A 139 12.75 7.48 6.48
N ASP A 140 13.16 7.03 7.68
CA ASP A 140 12.22 6.59 8.73
C ASP A 140 11.26 7.71 9.16
N ARG A 141 11.76 8.94 9.29
CA ARG A 141 10.93 10.10 9.61
C ARG A 141 9.95 10.42 8.50
N ALA A 142 10.38 10.36 7.24
CA ALA A 142 9.53 10.54 6.07
C ALA A 142 8.36 9.53 6.04
N ILE A 143 8.64 8.24 6.28
CA ILE A 143 7.61 7.20 6.40
C ILE A 143 6.61 7.52 7.51
N ARG A 144 7.09 7.87 8.71
CA ARG A 144 6.22 8.14 9.85
C ARG A 144 5.32 9.35 9.61
N GLU A 145 5.87 10.41 9.03
CA GLU A 145 5.13 11.62 8.71
C GLU A 145 4.04 11.33 7.65
N TYR A 146 4.41 10.65 6.55
CA TYR A 146 3.46 10.24 5.52
C TYR A 146 2.33 9.37 6.11
N ASN A 147 2.66 8.36 6.91
CA ASN A 147 1.67 7.48 7.54
C ASN A 147 0.76 8.22 8.53
N SER A 148 1.30 9.20 9.26
CA SER A 148 0.51 10.05 10.17
C SER A 148 -0.53 10.87 9.41
N GLN A 149 -0.12 11.54 8.33
CA GLN A 149 -1.03 12.34 7.50
C GLN A 149 -2.04 11.45 6.74
N LEU A 150 -1.63 10.26 6.27
CA LEU A 150 -2.56 9.29 5.67
C LEU A 150 -3.64 8.87 6.68
N GLN A 151 -3.26 8.60 7.94
CA GLN A 151 -4.20 8.25 8.98
C GLN A 151 -5.17 9.40 9.29
N GLU A 152 -4.70 10.64 9.25
CA GLU A 152 -5.57 11.81 9.37
C GLU A 152 -6.56 11.93 8.21
N GLY A 153 -6.08 11.76 6.97
CA GLY A 153 -6.94 11.72 5.78
C GLY A 153 -8.02 10.64 5.86
N VAL A 154 -7.69 9.45 6.36
CA VAL A 154 -8.67 8.38 6.61
C VAL A 154 -9.75 8.81 7.60
N ARG A 155 -9.36 9.43 8.73
CA ARG A 155 -10.33 9.94 9.71
C ARG A 155 -11.23 11.01 9.11
N ASN A 156 -10.66 11.91 8.31
CA ASN A 156 -11.41 12.97 7.63
C ASN A 156 -12.40 12.41 6.61
N TRP A 157 -11.99 11.40 5.83
CA TRP A 157 -12.88 10.68 4.92
C TRP A 157 -14.05 10.03 5.66
N GLN A 158 -13.77 9.25 6.71
CA GLN A 158 -14.79 8.58 7.52
C GLN A 158 -15.82 9.57 8.11
N ASN A 159 -15.39 10.77 8.50
CA ASN A 159 -16.27 11.82 9.03
C ASN A 159 -17.12 12.51 7.95
N SER A 160 -16.65 12.55 6.69
CA SER A 160 -17.29 13.30 5.60
C SER A 160 -18.10 12.44 4.63
N HIS A 161 -17.87 11.13 4.60
CA HIS A 161 -18.49 10.17 3.67
C HIS A 161 -19.14 9.02 4.43
N SER A 162 -20.18 9.35 5.21
CA SER A 162 -20.87 8.40 6.10
C SER A 162 -21.55 7.23 5.39
N ASP A 163 -21.75 7.33 4.07
CA ASP A 163 -22.28 6.26 3.21
C ASP A 163 -21.19 5.29 2.73
N THR A 164 -19.93 5.50 3.12
CA THR A 164 -18.80 4.62 2.80
C THR A 164 -18.29 3.89 4.04
N SER A 165 -17.61 2.76 3.83
CA SER A 165 -16.72 2.16 4.83
C SER A 165 -15.28 2.32 4.37
N MET A 166 -14.42 2.88 5.21
CA MET A 166 -12.99 2.95 4.96
C MET A 166 -12.21 2.36 6.13
N MET A 167 -11.24 1.49 5.84
CA MET A 167 -10.28 1.02 6.84
C MET A 167 -8.85 1.38 6.44
N LEU A 168 -8.02 1.66 7.45
CA LEU A 168 -6.57 1.74 7.30
C LEU A 168 -5.95 0.43 7.80
N TYR A 169 -5.35 -0.33 6.89
CA TYR A 169 -4.58 -1.51 7.24
C TYR A 169 -3.14 -1.12 7.62
N ASP A 170 -2.73 -1.49 8.82
CA ASP A 170 -1.42 -1.14 9.39
C ASP A 170 -0.33 -2.17 9.01
N ALA A 171 0.11 -2.10 7.75
CA ALA A 171 1.25 -2.87 7.26
C ALA A 171 2.55 -2.51 7.99
N TRP A 172 2.67 -1.27 8.49
CA TRP A 172 3.84 -0.83 9.25
C TRP A 172 4.03 -1.65 10.53
N SER A 173 2.98 -1.78 11.34
CA SER A 173 3.04 -2.52 12.60
C SER A 173 3.19 -4.03 12.38
N LEU A 174 2.49 -4.60 11.39
CA LEU A 174 2.64 -6.02 11.05
C LEU A 174 4.09 -6.32 10.67
N MET A 175 4.64 -5.57 9.71
CA MET A 175 6.00 -5.82 9.22
C MET A 175 7.05 -5.57 10.30
N THR A 176 6.86 -4.56 11.15
CA THR A 176 7.72 -4.32 12.32
C THR A 176 7.75 -5.55 13.23
N THR A 177 6.58 -6.08 13.58
CA THR A 177 6.46 -7.26 14.45
C THR A 177 7.14 -8.49 13.84
N VAL A 178 6.98 -8.70 12.53
CA VAL A 178 7.58 -9.82 11.82
C VAL A 178 9.10 -9.68 11.74
N LEU A 179 9.63 -8.48 11.48
CA LEU A 179 11.07 -8.22 11.45
C LEU A 179 11.72 -8.29 12.83
N ASP A 180 10.97 -8.05 13.91
CA ASP A 180 11.46 -8.19 15.30
C ASP A 180 11.48 -9.66 15.76
N TYR A 181 10.59 -10.49 15.22
CA TYR A 181 10.44 -11.89 15.60
C TYR A 181 10.32 -12.84 14.39
N PRO A 182 11.27 -12.84 13.43
CA PRO A 182 11.14 -13.54 12.16
C PRO A 182 10.84 -15.04 12.33
N GLU A 183 11.52 -15.70 13.27
CA GLU A 183 11.37 -17.12 13.54
C GLU A 183 9.96 -17.51 13.99
N LYS A 184 9.25 -16.62 14.73
CA LYS A 184 7.86 -16.88 15.17
C LYS A 184 6.89 -16.96 13.99
N TYR A 185 7.25 -16.36 12.87
CA TYR A 185 6.47 -16.36 11.64
C TYR A 185 7.02 -17.32 10.58
N GLY A 186 8.01 -18.15 10.94
CA GLY A 186 8.60 -19.16 10.05
C GLY A 186 9.66 -18.61 9.09
N PHE A 187 10.17 -17.39 9.31
CA PHE A 187 11.29 -16.83 8.56
C PHE A 187 12.62 -17.12 9.24
N THR A 188 13.68 -17.24 8.43
CA THR A 188 15.04 -17.51 8.93
C THR A 188 15.55 -16.36 9.80
N ASP A 189 15.54 -15.14 9.27
CA ASP A 189 15.92 -13.93 10.00
C ASP A 189 15.33 -12.67 9.30
N ASN A 190 15.72 -11.47 9.76
CA ASN A 190 15.19 -10.20 9.28
C ASN A 190 16.03 -9.49 8.20
N ARG A 191 17.11 -10.12 7.71
CA ARG A 191 18.03 -9.58 6.70
C ARG A 191 18.26 -10.48 5.51
N CYS A 192 18.05 -11.79 5.65
CA CYS A 192 18.31 -12.74 4.59
C CYS A 192 17.43 -12.47 3.38
N ILE A 193 17.91 -12.89 2.21
CA ILE A 193 17.25 -12.71 0.92
C ILE A 193 17.01 -14.09 0.31
N GLY A 194 15.81 -14.32 -0.20
CA GLY A 194 15.46 -15.53 -0.95
C GLY A 194 14.56 -16.50 -0.17
N GLN A 195 14.88 -17.79 -0.24
CA GLN A 195 13.97 -18.83 0.28
C GLN A 195 13.89 -18.80 1.81
N LYS A 196 12.66 -18.87 2.35
CA LYS A 196 12.35 -18.74 3.79
C LYS A 196 12.74 -17.39 4.42
N CYS A 197 13.00 -16.38 3.60
CA CYS A 197 13.32 -15.03 4.06
C CYS A 197 12.11 -14.09 3.98
N ILE A 198 12.16 -13.04 4.78
CA ILE A 198 11.19 -11.94 4.68
C ILE A 198 11.37 -11.21 3.35
N TRP A 199 12.60 -11.08 2.88
CA TRP A 199 12.97 -10.33 1.69
C TRP A 199 13.21 -11.26 0.49
N ALA A 200 12.71 -10.86 -0.68
CA ALA A 200 12.92 -11.59 -1.93
C ALA A 200 14.12 -11.06 -2.72
N ASP A 201 14.29 -9.75 -2.72
CA ASP A 201 15.50 -9.04 -3.10
C ASP A 201 15.90 -8.12 -1.94
N ASP A 202 16.72 -7.10 -2.18
CA ASP A 202 17.20 -6.17 -1.16
C ASP A 202 16.18 -5.10 -0.73
N TYR A 203 14.99 -5.07 -1.33
CA TYR A 203 13.95 -4.07 -1.03
C TYR A 203 12.54 -4.64 -0.84
N HIS A 204 12.15 -5.63 -1.65
CA HIS A 204 10.80 -6.16 -1.75
C HIS A 204 10.59 -7.39 -0.84
N PRO A 205 9.47 -7.45 -0.11
CA PRO A 205 9.09 -8.64 0.64
C PRO A 205 8.85 -9.86 -0.26
N SER A 206 9.10 -11.04 0.30
CA SER A 206 8.89 -12.31 -0.36
C SER A 206 7.42 -12.68 -0.48
N SER A 207 7.10 -13.58 -1.41
CA SER A 207 5.75 -14.14 -1.52
C SER A 207 5.28 -14.78 -0.20
N ALA A 208 6.19 -15.33 0.62
CA ALA A 208 5.84 -15.85 1.95
C ALA A 208 5.40 -14.74 2.91
N PHE A 209 6.06 -13.58 2.89
CA PHE A 209 5.59 -12.41 3.64
C PHE A 209 4.25 -11.89 3.11
N HIS A 210 4.08 -11.81 1.78
CA HIS A 210 2.80 -11.43 1.18
C HIS A 210 1.65 -12.37 1.56
N ARG A 211 1.92 -13.66 1.73
CA ARG A 211 0.94 -14.64 2.22
C ARG A 211 0.53 -14.37 3.66
N LEU A 212 1.48 -14.00 4.52
CA LEU A 212 1.21 -13.61 5.91
C LEU A 212 0.44 -12.29 5.98
N LEU A 213 0.81 -11.32 5.15
CA LEU A 213 0.07 -10.06 5.01
C LEU A 213 -1.39 -10.32 4.65
N ALA A 214 -1.63 -11.12 3.60
CA ALA A 214 -2.98 -11.46 3.15
C ALA A 214 -3.79 -12.21 4.22
N SER A 215 -3.17 -13.08 5.03
CA SER A 215 -3.89 -13.78 6.10
C SER A 215 -4.31 -12.88 7.27
N ASN A 216 -3.68 -11.72 7.41
CA ASN A 216 -3.98 -10.76 8.48
C ASN A 216 -4.92 -9.65 8.02
N ILE A 217 -5.21 -9.54 6.72
CA ILE A 217 -6.22 -8.60 6.22
C ILE A 217 -7.61 -9.15 6.61
N PRO A 218 -8.43 -8.38 7.34
CA PRO A 218 -9.80 -8.77 7.63
C PRO A 218 -10.56 -9.02 6.33
N THR A 219 -11.06 -10.24 6.13
CA THR A 219 -11.95 -10.52 5.00
C THR A 219 -13.31 -9.88 5.26
N ALA A 220 -13.97 -9.38 4.22
CA ALA A 220 -15.34 -8.89 4.28
C ALA A 220 -16.24 -9.93 4.99
N GLY A 221 -16.92 -9.51 6.06
CA GLY A 221 -17.73 -10.38 6.94
C GLY A 221 -17.11 -10.67 8.31
N THR A 222 -15.93 -10.13 8.63
CA THR A 222 -15.42 -10.07 10.00
C THR A 222 -15.75 -8.67 10.54
N THR A 223 -16.70 -8.59 11.46
CA THR A 223 -17.11 -7.35 12.13
C THR A 223 -15.88 -6.65 12.71
N LEU A 224 -15.70 -5.37 12.37
CA LEU A 224 -14.79 -4.45 13.08
C LEU A 224 -15.28 -4.25 14.53
#